data_AF-A0A353E779-F1
#
_entry.id   AF-A0A353E779-F1
#
_cell.length_a   1.000
_cell.length_b   1.000
_cell.length_c   1.000
_cell.angle_alpha   90.00
_cell.angle_beta   90.00
_cell.angle_gamma   90.00
#
_symmetry.space_group_name_H-M   'P 1'
#
loop_
_entity.id
_entity.type
_entity.pdbx_description
1 polymer ?
#
loop_
_entity_poly.entity_id
_entity_poly.type
_entity_poly.pdbx_seq_one_letter_code
_entity_poly.pdbx_strand_id
1 'polypeptide(L)'
;MELSFDNSLAVGYKNHSQIARRLTEDWVGRNMFCPVCGNPILTHYENNKPVADFYCEHCHSDFELKSKECSTGILGNKINDGAYDTMISRIKSYNNPNFFFMNYADGAVNNLWLIPNHFFVPSIIEKRKPLSDNARRAG
;
A
#
# COMPACT_ATOMS: atom_id res chain seq x y z
N MET A 1 -3.80 1.14 -19.56
CA MET A 1 -3.25 0.58 -18.32
C MET A 1 -2.81 -0.84 -18.63
N GLU A 2 -1.53 -1.14 -18.44
CA GLU A 2 -0.98 -2.50 -18.55
C GLU A 2 -1.23 -3.20 -17.22
N LEU A 3 -1.75 -4.43 -17.20
CA LEU A 3 -2.07 -5.12 -15.95
C LEU A 3 -0.91 -5.98 -15.43
N SER A 4 0.05 -6.31 -16.30
CA SER A 4 1.17 -7.19 -15.96
C SER A 4 2.27 -6.45 -15.18
N PHE A 5 2.91 -7.16 -14.25
CA PHE A 5 4.11 -6.70 -13.57
C PHE A 5 5.36 -6.86 -14.44
N ASP A 6 6.35 -5.99 -14.22
CA ASP A 6 7.68 -6.16 -14.77
C ASP A 6 8.50 -7.10 -13.86
N ASN A 7 8.45 -8.40 -14.18
CA ASN A 7 9.14 -9.43 -13.41
C ASN A 7 10.68 -9.27 -13.41
N SER A 8 11.26 -8.46 -14.30
CA SER A 8 12.70 -8.17 -14.27
C SER A 8 13.13 -7.46 -12.99
N LEU A 9 12.22 -6.69 -12.36
CA LEU A 9 12.47 -5.97 -11.11
C LEU A 9 12.58 -6.89 -9.88
N ALA A 10 12.11 -8.14 -9.99
CA ALA A 10 12.21 -9.14 -8.94
C ALA A 10 13.57 -9.86 -8.93
N VAL A 11 14.38 -9.72 -9.98
CA VAL A 11 15.65 -10.43 -10.11
C VAL A 11 16.59 -10.07 -8.95
N GLY A 12 17.12 -11.10 -8.29
CA GLY A 12 18.05 -10.96 -7.15
C GLY A 12 17.38 -10.82 -5.78
N TYR A 13 16.08 -10.58 -5.70
CA TYR A 13 15.34 -10.61 -4.44
C TYR A 13 14.98 -12.04 -4.04
N LYS A 14 15.16 -12.37 -2.75
CA LYS A 14 14.77 -13.67 -2.18
C LYS A 14 13.50 -13.61 -1.33
N ASN A 15 13.17 -12.42 -0.84
CA ASN A 15 12.05 -12.23 0.08
C ASN A 15 10.79 -11.87 -0.71
N HIS A 16 9.78 -12.73 -0.66
CA HIS A 16 8.49 -12.52 -1.33
C HIS A 16 7.82 -11.19 -0.98
N SER A 17 7.91 -10.71 0.27
CA SER A 17 7.31 -9.42 0.62
C SER A 17 8.06 -8.25 -0.02
N GLN A 18 9.37 -8.36 -0.21
CA GLN A 18 10.15 -7.33 -0.92
C GLN A 18 9.94 -7.40 -2.43
N ILE A 19 9.80 -8.60 -3.00
CA ILE A 19 9.41 -8.80 -4.40
C ILE A 19 8.05 -8.14 -4.66
N ALA A 20 7.03 -8.51 -3.86
CA ALA A 20 5.69 -7.94 -3.96
C ALA A 20 5.72 -6.42 -3.84
N ARG A 21 6.44 -5.88 -2.86
CA ARG A 21 6.63 -4.43 -2.71
C ARG A 21 7.16 -3.78 -3.98
N ARG A 22 8.28 -4.29 -4.50
CA ARG A 22 8.92 -3.74 -5.72
C ARG A 22 8.00 -3.78 -6.93
N LEU A 23 7.37 -4.92 -7.20
CA LEU A 23 6.51 -5.10 -8.38
C LEU A 23 5.25 -4.24 -8.29
N THR A 24 4.60 -4.21 -7.12
CA THR A 24 3.33 -3.50 -6.95
C THR A 24 3.50 -1.98 -6.90
N GLU A 25 4.57 -1.48 -6.26
CA GLU A 25 4.88 -0.05 -6.27
C GLU A 25 5.28 0.44 -7.68
N ASP A 26 6.13 -0.32 -8.39
CA ASP A 26 6.49 0.00 -9.78
C ASP A 26 5.25 0.07 -10.68
N TRP A 27 4.37 -0.93 -10.56
CA TRP A 27 3.15 -0.96 -11.36
C TRP A 27 2.29 0.29 -11.13
N VAL A 28 2.11 0.70 -9.87
CA VAL A 28 1.35 1.92 -9.54
C VAL A 28 2.01 3.16 -10.15
N GLY A 29 3.33 3.29 -9.99
CA GLY A 29 4.07 4.45 -10.53
C GLY A 29 3.98 4.58 -12.05
N ARG A 30 3.89 3.46 -12.79
CA ARG A 30 3.78 3.46 -14.25
C ARG A 30 2.35 3.62 -14.77
N ASN A 31 1.35 3.24 -13.98
CA ASN A 31 -0.02 3.07 -14.49
C ASN A 31 -1.06 4.00 -13.86
N MET A 32 -0.81 4.54 -12.67
CA MET A 32 -1.82 5.26 -11.92
C MET A 32 -1.70 6.77 -12.08
N PHE A 33 -2.83 7.37 -12.42
CA PHE A 33 -3.08 8.79 -12.28
C PHE A 33 -3.59 9.11 -10.87
N CYS A 34 -3.59 10.39 -10.50
CA CYS A 34 -4.18 10.84 -9.24
C CYS A 34 -5.71 10.74 -9.31
N PRO A 35 -6.34 9.89 -8.50
CA PRO A 35 -7.80 9.73 -8.54
C PRO A 35 -8.56 10.91 -7.91
N VAL A 36 -7.86 11.84 -7.25
CA VAL A 36 -8.47 13.02 -6.61
C VAL A 36 -8.63 14.18 -7.61
N CYS A 37 -7.61 14.43 -8.44
CA CYS A 37 -7.59 15.60 -9.34
C CYS A 37 -7.35 15.25 -10.83
N GLY A 38 -7.10 13.99 -11.16
CA GLY A 38 -6.83 13.56 -12.53
C GLY A 38 -5.39 13.80 -13.01
N ASN A 39 -4.46 14.25 -12.15
CA ASN A 39 -3.05 14.40 -12.54
C ASN A 39 -2.52 13.09 -13.15
N PRO A 40 -1.89 13.10 -14.34
CA PRO A 40 -1.61 11.86 -15.07
C PRO A 40 -0.70 10.86 -14.37
N ILE A 41 0.16 11.34 -13.46
CA ILE A 41 1.19 10.54 -12.81
C ILE A 41 1.13 10.75 -11.29
N LEU A 42 1.31 9.67 -10.54
CA LEU A 42 1.63 9.70 -9.12
C LEU A 42 3.14 9.59 -8.93
N THR A 43 3.70 10.45 -8.08
CA THR A 43 5.13 10.45 -7.80
C THR A 43 5.40 9.55 -6.59
N HIS A 44 6.38 8.66 -6.72
CA HIS A 44 6.81 7.76 -5.65
C HIS A 44 7.65 8.53 -4.62
N TYR A 45 7.43 8.27 -3.33
CA TYR A 45 8.27 8.82 -2.28
C TYR A 45 9.58 8.06 -2.13
N GLU A 46 10.65 8.75 -1.70
CA GLU A 46 11.86 8.03 -1.30
C GLU A 46 11.56 6.97 -0.24
N ASN A 47 12.23 5.81 -0.35
CA ASN A 47 12.01 4.69 0.55
C ASN A 47 12.15 5.13 2.02
N ASN A 48 11.28 4.58 2.88
CA ASN A 48 11.19 4.86 4.32
C ASN A 48 10.52 6.19 4.71
N LYS A 49 9.80 6.85 3.79
CA LYS A 49 8.89 7.92 4.22
C LYS A 49 7.79 7.32 5.11
N PRO A 50 7.60 7.76 6.36
CA PRO A 50 6.68 7.10 7.30
C PRO A 50 5.19 7.25 6.98
N VAL A 51 4.83 8.02 5.95
CA VAL A 51 3.46 8.55 5.80
C VAL A 51 2.71 7.89 4.64
N ALA A 52 3.36 7.68 3.51
CA ALA A 52 2.74 7.27 2.26
C ALA A 52 3.79 6.76 1.27
N ASP A 53 3.36 6.02 0.25
CA ASP A 53 4.21 5.49 -0.81
C ASP A 53 4.22 6.40 -2.03
N PHE A 54 3.12 7.12 -2.28
CA PHE A 54 2.97 8.04 -3.41
C PHE A 54 2.33 9.35 -3.01
N TYR A 55 2.53 10.36 -3.85
CA TYR A 55 1.82 11.64 -3.76
C TYR A 55 1.47 12.18 -5.14
N CYS A 56 0.51 13.09 -5.16
CA CYS A 56 0.21 13.89 -6.34
C CYS A 56 0.90 15.25 -6.24
N GLU A 57 1.72 15.61 -7.22
CA GLU A 57 2.37 16.92 -7.28
C GLU A 57 1.37 18.08 -7.47
N HIS A 58 0.18 17.81 -8.03
CA HIS A 58 -0.80 18.84 -8.34
C HIS A 58 -1.74 19.17 -7.16
N CYS A 59 -2.34 18.15 -6.54
CA CYS A 59 -3.30 18.35 -5.44
C CYS A 59 -2.74 18.00 -4.07
N HIS A 60 -1.47 17.58 -4.00
CA HIS A 60 -0.76 17.22 -2.77
C HIS A 60 -1.42 16.10 -1.94
N SER A 61 -2.33 15.32 -2.55
CA SER A 61 -2.90 14.14 -1.90
C SER A 61 -1.85 13.04 -1.77
N ASP A 62 -1.78 12.44 -0.59
CA ASP A 62 -0.94 11.29 -0.27
C ASP A 62 -1.68 9.97 -0.48
N PHE A 63 -0.95 8.93 -0.87
CA PHE A 63 -1.47 7.58 -1.11
C PHE A 63 -0.54 6.50 -0.54
N GLU A 64 -1.11 5.56 0.21
CA GLU A 64 -0.44 4.39 0.74
C GLU A 64 -0.95 3.12 0.05
N LEU A 65 -0.05 2.26 -0.41
CA LEU A 65 -0.36 1.02 -1.11
C LEU A 65 -0.31 -0.16 -0.15
N LYS A 66 -1.40 -0.91 -0.10
CA LYS A 66 -1.46 -2.24 0.52
C LYS A 66 -1.76 -3.26 -0.56
N SER A 67 -0.86 -4.20 -0.76
CA SER A 67 -1.01 -5.24 -1.77
C SER A 67 -1.08 -6.64 -1.14
N LYS A 68 -1.85 -7.52 -1.77
CA LYS A 68 -2.02 -8.91 -1.35
C LYS A 68 -2.22 -9.82 -2.55
N GLU A 69 -1.41 -10.86 -2.63
CA GLU A 69 -1.62 -11.96 -3.58
C GLU A 69 -2.96 -12.67 -3.29
N CYS A 70 -3.83 -12.74 -4.29
CA CYS A 70 -5.16 -13.33 -4.16
C CYS A 70 -5.71 -13.73 -5.54
N SER A 71 -5.71 -15.04 -5.81
CA SER A 71 -6.22 -15.61 -7.06
C SER A 71 -7.73 -15.47 -7.26
N THR A 72 -8.51 -15.35 -6.18
CA THR A 72 -9.96 -15.09 -6.27
C THR A 72 -10.29 -13.63 -6.58
N GLY A 73 -9.31 -12.72 -6.44
CA GLY A 73 -9.51 -11.28 -6.60
C GLY A 73 -10.38 -10.61 -5.54
N ILE A 74 -10.82 -11.34 -4.51
CA ILE A 74 -11.72 -10.81 -3.48
C ILE A 74 -10.92 -10.08 -2.40
N LEU A 75 -11.24 -8.80 -2.20
CA LEU A 75 -10.71 -8.02 -1.08
C LEU A 75 -11.32 -8.55 0.22
N GLY A 76 -10.48 -9.04 1.13
CA GLY A 76 -10.94 -9.51 2.43
C GLY A 76 -11.36 -8.37 3.36
N ASN A 77 -12.18 -8.68 4.37
CA ASN A 77 -12.68 -7.70 5.33
C ASN A 77 -11.61 -7.18 6.33
N LYS A 78 -10.39 -7.72 6.28
CA LYS A 78 -9.27 -7.34 7.15
C LYS A 78 -8.00 -7.18 6.34
N ILE A 79 -7.27 -6.12 6.64
CA ILE A 79 -6.05 -5.75 5.93
C ILE A 79 -4.94 -5.59 6.96
N ASN A 80 -3.82 -6.28 6.72
CA ASN A 80 -2.69 -6.20 7.63
C ASN A 80 -1.99 -4.86 7.46
N ASP A 81 -1.66 -4.26 8.60
CA ASP A 81 -0.90 -3.01 8.66
C ASP A 81 0.29 -3.13 9.62
N GLY A 82 1.07 -2.06 9.73
CA GLY A 82 2.24 -1.93 10.58
C GLY A 82 1.93 -1.76 12.06
N ALA A 83 2.73 -0.93 12.74
CA ALA A 83 2.61 -0.71 14.17
C ALA A 83 1.32 0.05 14.52
N TYR A 84 0.60 -0.46 15.52
CA TYR A 84 -0.70 0.09 15.93
C TYR A 84 -0.63 1.58 16.30
N ASP A 85 0.31 1.97 17.16
CA ASP A 85 0.42 3.35 17.64
C ASP A 85 0.79 4.33 16.51
N THR A 86 1.60 3.88 15.55
CA THR A 86 1.94 4.65 14.34
C THR A 86 0.72 4.83 13.44
N MET A 87 -0.11 3.81 13.26
CA MET A 87 -1.34 3.93 12.47
C MET A 87 -2.34 4.87 13.15
N ILE A 88 -2.54 4.72 14.46
CA ILE A 88 -3.44 5.60 15.23
C ILE A 88 -3.00 7.06 15.19
N SER A 89 -1.70 7.35 15.31
CA SER A 89 -1.20 8.72 15.22
C SER A 89 -1.38 9.28 13.81
N ARG A 90 -1.15 8.46 12.78
CA ARG A 90 -1.29 8.84 11.36
C ARG A 90 -2.73 9.19 11.00
N ILE A 91 -3.70 8.33 11.31
CA ILE A 91 -5.12 8.58 10.96
C ILE A 91 -5.73 9.76 11.71
N LYS A 92 -5.15 10.13 12.86
CA LYS A 92 -5.55 11.33 13.62
C LYS A 92 -4.85 12.61 13.12
N SER A 93 -3.85 12.48 12.27
CA SER A 93 -3.14 13.62 11.69
C SER A 93 -3.93 14.23 10.54
N TYR A 94 -3.70 15.52 10.27
CA TYR A 94 -4.28 16.21 9.12
C TYR A 94 -3.78 15.69 7.77
N ASN A 95 -2.66 14.97 7.77
CA ASN A 95 -1.99 14.47 6.56
C ASN A 95 -2.12 12.95 6.46
N ASN A 96 -3.30 12.39 6.76
CA ASN A 96 -3.56 10.96 6.61
C ASN A 96 -3.72 10.60 5.12
N PRO A 97 -3.04 9.54 4.64
CA PRO A 97 -3.07 9.18 3.22
C PRO A 97 -4.40 8.53 2.85
N ASN A 98 -4.75 8.62 1.55
CA ASN A 98 -5.71 7.70 0.96
C ASN A 98 -5.06 6.32 0.79
N PHE A 99 -5.85 5.26 0.76
CA PHE A 99 -5.31 3.91 0.62
C PHE A 99 -5.65 3.30 -0.72
N PHE A 100 -4.64 2.75 -1.38
CA PHE A 100 -4.80 1.81 -2.47
C PHE A 100 -4.75 0.37 -1.94
N PHE A 101 -5.73 -0.44 -2.30
CA PHE A 101 -5.73 -1.87 -2.04
C PHE A 101 -5.64 -2.65 -3.33
N MET A 102 -4.52 -3.34 -3.52
CA MET A 102 -4.24 -4.13 -4.71
C MET A 102 -4.38 -5.62 -4.41
N ASN A 103 -5.16 -6.31 -5.24
CA ASN A 103 -5.06 -7.75 -5.39
C ASN A 103 -4.35 -8.09 -6.68
N TYR A 104 -3.45 -9.06 -6.61
CA TYR A 104 -2.70 -9.54 -7.75
C TYR A 104 -2.61 -11.06 -7.71
N ALA A 105 -2.46 -11.69 -8.87
CA ALA A 105 -2.14 -13.10 -9.03
C ALA A 105 -1.42 -13.29 -10.35
N ASP A 106 -0.64 -14.37 -10.47
CA ASP A 106 -0.02 -14.79 -11.75
C ASP A 106 0.78 -13.67 -12.45
N GLY A 107 1.41 -12.79 -11.65
CA GLY A 107 2.21 -11.68 -12.17
C GLY A 107 1.42 -10.51 -12.75
N ALA A 108 0.12 -10.40 -12.46
CA ALA A 108 -0.73 -9.33 -12.93
C ALA A 108 -1.67 -8.77 -11.83
N VAL A 109 -2.09 -7.53 -12.01
CA VAL A 109 -3.09 -6.88 -11.16
C VAL A 109 -4.48 -7.43 -11.49
N ASN A 110 -5.16 -7.93 -10.47
CA ASN A 110 -6.54 -8.39 -10.56
C ASN A 110 -7.51 -7.27 -10.25
N ASN A 111 -7.28 -6.56 -9.14
CA ASN A 111 -8.13 -5.46 -8.67
C ASN A 111 -7.30 -4.38 -7.99
N LEU A 112 -7.75 -3.14 -8.12
CA LEU A 112 -7.21 -2.00 -7.39
C LEU A 112 -8.36 -1.11 -6.88
N TRP A 113 -8.40 -0.93 -5.57
CA TRP A 113 -9.42 -0.11 -4.90
C TRP A 113 -8.76 1.13 -4.32
N LEU A 114 -9.42 2.28 -4.46
CA LEU A 114 -9.11 3.46 -3.68
C LEU A 114 -10.11 3.57 -2.53
N ILE A 115 -9.61 3.68 -1.31
CA ILE A 115 -10.43 4.06 -0.15
C ILE A 115 -9.96 5.46 0.31
N PRO A 116 -10.83 6.47 0.23
CA PRO A 116 -10.54 7.80 0.72
C PRO A 116 -10.15 7.82 2.20
N ASN A 117 -9.24 8.71 2.54
CA ASN A 117 -8.63 8.78 3.88
C ASN A 117 -9.64 8.96 5.03
N HIS A 118 -10.76 9.64 4.80
CA HIS A 118 -11.79 9.92 5.81
C HIS A 118 -12.59 8.69 6.26
N PHE A 119 -12.48 7.55 5.56
CA PHE A 119 -13.04 6.29 6.03
C PHE A 119 -12.17 5.60 7.09
N PHE A 120 -10.89 6.01 7.23
CA PHE A 120 -9.98 5.45 8.22
C PHE A 120 -10.09 6.18 9.55
N VAL A 121 -10.96 5.67 10.41
CA VAL A 121 -11.21 6.19 11.76
C VAL A 121 -10.64 5.26 12.83
N PRO A 122 -10.30 5.76 14.03
CA PRO A 122 -9.71 4.92 15.09
C PRO A 122 -10.53 3.67 15.45
N SER A 123 -11.85 3.72 15.32
CA SER A 123 -12.74 2.59 15.65
C SER A 123 -12.62 1.40 14.70
N ILE A 124 -12.05 1.57 13.50
CA ILE A 124 -11.84 0.45 12.57
C ILE A 124 -10.44 -0.18 12.67
N ILE A 125 -9.55 0.39 13.50
CA ILE A 125 -8.18 -0.11 13.66
C ILE A 125 -8.12 -1.14 14.79
N GLU A 126 -7.81 -2.39 14.45
CA GLU A 126 -7.71 -3.49 15.40
C GLU A 126 -6.28 -3.66 15.94
N LYS A 127 -6.11 -3.58 17.27
CA LYS A 127 -4.82 -3.87 17.90
C LYS A 127 -4.56 -5.38 17.92
N ARG A 128 -3.42 -5.80 17.35
CA ARG A 128 -2.97 -7.20 17.36
C ARG A 128 -2.26 -7.53 18.68
N LYS A 129 -2.21 -8.83 19.00
CA LYS A 129 -1.32 -9.31 20.08
C LYS A 129 0.14 -9.00 19.72
N PRO A 130 0.98 -8.62 20.68
CA PRO A 130 2.41 -8.41 20.46
C PRO A 130 3.07 -9.64 19.83
N LEU A 131 4.18 -9.43 19.12
CA LEU A 131 4.96 -10.56 18.61
C LEU A 131 5.61 -11.30 19.79
N SER A 132 5.84 -12.60 19.62
CA SER A 132 6.49 -13.39 20.67
C SER A 132 7.92 -12.92 20.93
N ASP A 133 8.43 -13.18 22.13
CA ASP A 133 9.79 -12.80 22.53
C ASP A 133 10.89 -13.43 21.64
N ASN A 134 10.56 -14.55 20.99
CA ASN A 134 11.45 -15.25 20.06
C ASN A 134 11.39 -14.69 18.63
N ALA A 135 10.50 -13.74 18.34
CA ALA A 135 10.40 -13.14 17.01
C ALA A 135 11.57 -12.18 16.76
N ARG A 136 12.02 -12.08 15.50
CA ARG A 136 13.07 -11.12 15.10
C ARG A 136 12.74 -9.66 15.47
N ARG A 137 11.46 -9.33 15.60
CA ARG A 137 10.93 -8.02 16.01
C ARG A 137 10.07 -8.16 17.27
N ALA A 138 10.56 -8.87 18.28
CA ALA A 138 9.86 -9.03 19.55
C ALA A 138 9.39 -7.66 20.12
N GLY A 139 8.18 -7.65 20.68
CA GLY A 139 7.43 -6.43 21.03
C GLY A 139 6.24 -6.17 20.12
#